data_AF-A0A4Y7X9D7-F1
#
_entry.id   AF-A0A4Y7X9D7-F1
#
_cell.length_a   1.000
_cell.length_b   1.000
_cell.length_c   1.000
_cell.angle_alpha   90.00
_cell.angle_beta   90.00
_cell.angle_gamma   90.00
#
_symmetry.space_group_name_H-M   'P 1'
#
loop_
_entity.id
_entity.type
_entity.pdbx_description
1 polymer ?
#
loop_
_entity_poly.entity_id
_entity_poly.type
_entity_poly.pdbx_seq_one_letter_code
_entity_poly.pdbx_strand_id
1 'polypeptide(L)'
;MTFIVATQLEDSVVVAADNRITIENSLAKSRHADTLQKIRFWPQGIITGTGESLVLERIFKSFQQNNNPEQLPALLRDGCEARRLEIGEHAQLEKTRLLYSYTTGTGICLKTVGRFAENIVVNAIEPMTMELFVFNEDISPIYQELIQLQQNLRNPQQCRSTSDWMNTYIAPLTTIFKKFSQSDKTVSASFDLYFQTPTQQLLQHVDAT
;
A
#
# COMPACT_ATOMS: atom_id res chain seq x y z
N MET A 1 -0.08 -8.12 8.93
CA MET A 1 0.94 -7.06 8.77
C MET A 1 1.13 -6.78 7.30
N THR A 2 1.42 -5.53 6.96
CA THR A 2 1.63 -5.09 5.58
C THR A 2 2.69 -4.00 5.56
N PHE A 3 3.53 -4.05 4.53
CA PHE A 3 4.43 -2.97 4.15
C PHE A 3 4.07 -2.49 2.74
N ILE A 4 3.70 -1.21 2.63
CA ILE A 4 3.45 -0.55 1.34
C ILE A 4 4.36 0.67 1.23
N VAL A 5 4.97 0.81 0.05
CA VAL A 5 5.62 2.05 -0.39
C VAL A 5 4.75 2.65 -1.50
N ALA A 6 4.16 3.80 -1.23
CA ALA A 6 3.30 4.51 -2.17
C ALA A 6 3.99 5.79 -2.65
N THR A 7 4.20 5.92 -3.95
CA THR A 7 4.91 7.04 -4.55
C THR A 7 3.98 7.78 -5.49
N GLN A 8 3.75 9.06 -5.20
CA GLN A 8 3.09 9.99 -6.11
C GLN A 8 4.16 10.71 -6.93
N LEU A 9 4.07 10.64 -8.26
CA LEU A 9 4.88 11.45 -9.17
C LEU A 9 4.03 12.62 -9.70
N GLU A 10 4.53 13.40 -10.65
CA GLU A 10 3.76 14.54 -11.19
C GLU A 10 2.52 14.07 -11.98
N ASP A 11 2.69 13.04 -12.83
CA ASP A 11 1.66 12.58 -13.77
C ASP A 11 1.29 11.09 -13.61
N SER A 12 1.93 10.42 -12.67
CA SER A 12 1.91 8.96 -12.55
C SER A 12 2.12 8.53 -11.09
N VAL A 13 1.91 7.24 -10.84
CA VAL A 13 2.03 6.68 -9.49
C VAL A 13 2.74 5.33 -9.53
N VAL A 14 3.47 5.03 -8.47
CA VAL A 14 4.14 3.74 -8.25
C VAL A 14 3.73 3.23 -6.87
N VAL A 15 3.23 2.00 -6.76
CA VAL A 15 2.82 1.42 -5.49
C VAL A 15 3.39 0.02 -5.36
N ALA A 16 4.16 -0.22 -4.30
CA ALA A 16 4.72 -1.51 -3.95
C ALA A 16 4.05 -2.04 -2.68
N ALA A 17 3.63 -3.31 -2.66
CA ALA A 17 3.05 -3.95 -1.49
C ALA A 17 3.61 -5.36 -1.29
N ASP A 18 4.04 -5.68 -0.07
CA ASP A 18 4.50 -7.04 0.23
C ASP A 18 3.35 -8.04 0.11
N ASN A 19 3.66 -9.32 -0.08
CA ASN A 19 2.64 -10.36 -0.24
C ASN A 19 2.45 -11.26 1.00
N ARG A 20 3.01 -10.89 2.17
CA ARG A 20 2.90 -11.69 3.39
C ARG A 20 1.53 -11.50 4.05
N ILE A 21 0.87 -12.60 4.37
CA ILE A 21 -0.21 -12.65 5.35
C ILE A 21 0.32 -13.24 6.65
N THR A 22 -0.12 -12.69 7.78
CA THR A 22 0.18 -13.22 9.12
C THR A 22 -1.09 -13.81 9.72
N ILE A 23 -1.04 -15.09 10.09
CA ILE A 23 -2.13 -15.80 10.74
C ILE A 23 -1.74 -15.95 12.22
N GLU A 24 -2.45 -15.25 13.08
CA GLU A 24 -2.28 -15.35 14.52
C GLU A 24 -3.11 -16.52 15.06
N ASN A 25 -2.44 -17.47 15.73
CA ASN A 25 -3.10 -18.53 16.46
C ASN A 25 -3.05 -18.24 17.97
N SER A 26 -4.08 -18.63 18.71
CA SER A 26 -4.22 -18.45 20.17
C SER A 26 -3.08 -19.03 21.02
N LEU A 27 -2.18 -19.82 20.43
CA LEU A 27 -1.03 -20.46 21.06
C LEU A 27 0.30 -19.69 20.88
N ALA A 28 0.24 -18.38 20.64
CA ALA A 28 1.40 -17.47 20.51
C ALA A 28 2.39 -17.77 19.37
N LYS A 29 2.04 -18.66 18.43
CA LYS A 29 2.82 -18.88 17.20
C LYS A 29 2.08 -18.28 16.00
N SER A 30 2.65 -17.22 15.43
CA SER A 30 2.22 -16.71 14.14
C SER A 30 2.69 -17.63 13.01
N ARG A 31 1.84 -17.81 12.01
CA ARG A 31 2.23 -18.41 10.72
C ARG A 31 2.25 -17.33 9.66
N HIS A 32 3.14 -17.47 8.70
CA HIS A 32 3.29 -16.53 7.60
C HIS A 32 3.17 -17.27 6.27
N ALA A 33 2.54 -16.64 5.30
CA ALA A 33 2.48 -17.13 3.93
C ALA A 33 2.62 -15.95 2.97
N ASP A 34 3.47 -16.08 1.96
CA ASP A 34 3.76 -15.04 0.97
C ASP A 34 2.88 -15.26 -0.27
N THR A 35 1.57 -15.18 -0.07
CA THR A 35 0.57 -15.60 -1.07
C THR A 35 -0.53 -14.58 -1.31
N LEU A 36 -0.53 -13.46 -0.58
CA LEU A 36 -1.63 -12.50 -0.64
C LEU A 36 -1.29 -11.35 -1.59
N GLN A 37 -2.00 -11.28 -2.71
CA GLN A 37 -1.97 -10.08 -3.57
C GLN A 37 -2.76 -8.96 -2.88
N LYS A 38 -2.05 -7.94 -2.38
CA LYS A 38 -2.66 -6.85 -1.60
C LYS A 38 -3.22 -5.73 -2.47
N ILE A 39 -2.70 -5.58 -3.69
CA ILE A 39 -3.13 -4.57 -4.66
C ILE A 39 -4.32 -5.11 -5.46
N ARG A 40 -5.42 -4.36 -5.49
CA ARG A 40 -6.64 -4.68 -6.25
C ARG A 40 -6.97 -3.60 -7.25
N PHE A 41 -7.36 -4.00 -8.45
CA PHE A 41 -7.84 -3.07 -9.46
C PHE A 41 -9.28 -2.62 -9.19
N TRP A 42 -9.58 -1.39 -9.59
CA TRP A 42 -10.93 -0.85 -9.76
C TRP A 42 -10.94 0.06 -11.01
N PRO A 43 -12.11 0.49 -11.52
CA PRO A 43 -12.19 1.15 -12.83
C PRO A 43 -11.25 2.34 -13.09
N GLN A 44 -10.79 3.06 -12.06
CA GLN A 44 -9.89 4.21 -12.24
C GLN A 44 -8.45 3.97 -11.74
N GLY A 45 -8.10 2.78 -11.27
CA GLY A 45 -6.77 2.52 -10.73
C GLY A 45 -6.73 1.32 -9.79
N ILE A 46 -6.05 1.49 -8.65
CA ILE A 46 -5.95 0.46 -7.62
C ILE A 46 -6.50 0.92 -6.28
N ILE A 47 -6.82 -0.05 -5.44
CA ILE A 47 -7.08 0.09 -4.02
C ILE A 47 -6.26 -0.97 -3.27
N THR A 48 -5.67 -0.58 -2.15
CA THR A 48 -4.89 -1.43 -1.23
C THR A 48 -5.01 -0.89 0.19
N GLY A 49 -4.43 -1.58 1.16
CA GLY A 49 -4.46 -1.14 2.55
C GLY A 49 -3.59 -1.95 3.50
N THR A 50 -3.49 -1.45 4.72
CA THR A 50 -2.85 -2.11 5.87
C THR A 50 -3.85 -2.23 7.01
N GLY A 51 -3.56 -3.10 7.97
CA GLY A 51 -4.42 -3.36 9.14
C GLY A 51 -5.00 -4.77 9.17
N GLU A 52 -6.21 -4.88 9.72
CA GLU A 52 -6.89 -6.16 9.90
C GLU A 52 -7.48 -6.67 8.57
N SER A 53 -7.10 -7.88 8.17
CA SER A 53 -7.38 -8.39 6.82
C SER A 53 -8.87 -8.56 6.54
N LEU A 54 -9.68 -9.02 7.50
CA LEU A 54 -11.12 -9.23 7.32
C LEU A 54 -11.86 -7.89 7.14
N VAL A 55 -11.43 -6.84 7.84
CA VAL A 55 -11.93 -5.47 7.64
C VAL A 55 -11.65 -5.00 6.22
N LEU A 56 -10.40 -5.13 5.75
CA LEU A 56 -10.02 -4.75 4.39
C LEU A 56 -10.83 -5.53 3.33
N GLU A 57 -10.99 -6.85 3.51
CA GLU A 57 -11.80 -7.69 2.60
C GLU A 57 -13.24 -7.19 2.50
N ARG A 58 -13.87 -6.90 3.65
CA ARG A 58 -15.25 -6.40 3.70
C ARG A 58 -15.38 -5.04 3.02
N ILE A 59 -14.46 -4.13 3.30
CA ILE A 59 -14.44 -2.80 2.67
C ILE A 59 -14.30 -2.93 1.15
N PHE A 60 -13.36 -3.73 0.67
CA PHE A 60 -13.13 -3.89 -0.76
C PHE A 60 -14.32 -4.51 -1.47
N LYS A 61 -14.95 -5.53 -0.86
CA LYS A 61 -16.17 -6.14 -1.40
C LYS A 61 -17.32 -5.14 -1.49
N SER A 62 -17.51 -4.28 -0.48
CA SER A 62 -18.54 -3.24 -0.50
C SER A 62 -18.23 -2.15 -1.52
N PHE A 63 -16.98 -1.69 -1.58
CA PHE A 63 -16.52 -0.67 -2.53
C PHE A 63 -16.75 -1.11 -3.99
N GLN A 64 -16.49 -2.38 -4.32
CA GLN A 64 -16.68 -2.91 -5.67
C GLN A 64 -18.14 -2.82 -6.17
N GLN A 65 -19.12 -2.68 -5.28
CA GLN A 65 -20.53 -2.60 -5.67
C GLN A 65 -20.88 -1.29 -6.38
N ASN A 66 -20.18 -0.20 -6.08
CA ASN A 66 -20.48 1.13 -6.63
C ASN A 66 -19.24 1.90 -7.11
N ASN A 67 -18.04 1.43 -6.78
CA ASN A 67 -16.77 2.05 -7.13
C ASN A 67 -16.71 3.55 -6.79
N ASN A 68 -17.31 3.97 -5.67
CA ASN A 68 -17.34 5.37 -5.23
C ASN A 68 -16.35 5.62 -4.07
N PRO A 69 -15.21 6.31 -4.32
CA PRO A 69 -14.22 6.59 -3.29
C PRO A 69 -14.72 7.45 -2.13
N GLU A 70 -15.78 8.25 -2.33
CA GLU A 70 -16.37 9.09 -1.27
C GLU A 70 -16.94 8.25 -0.11
N GLN A 71 -17.22 6.97 -0.34
CA GLN A 71 -17.72 6.07 0.68
C GLN A 71 -16.62 5.40 1.51
N LEU A 72 -15.37 5.42 1.05
CA LEU A 72 -14.26 4.73 1.72
C LEU A 72 -14.08 5.15 3.19
N PRO A 73 -14.23 6.44 3.57
CA PRO A 73 -14.18 6.84 4.98
C PRO A 73 -15.27 6.17 5.84
N ALA A 74 -16.50 6.13 5.35
CA ALA A 74 -17.62 5.49 6.07
C ALA A 74 -17.41 3.98 6.15
N LEU A 75 -17.03 3.33 5.03
CA LEU A 75 -16.74 1.91 4.99
C LEU A 75 -15.61 1.52 5.96
N LEU A 76 -14.56 2.35 6.07
CA LEU A 76 -13.48 2.13 7.01
C LEU A 76 -13.96 2.24 8.47
N ARG A 77 -14.72 3.29 8.79
CA ARG A 77 -15.27 3.49 10.14
C ARG A 77 -16.15 2.31 10.54
N ASP A 78 -17.17 2.05 9.73
CA ASP A 78 -18.22 1.07 10.03
C ASP A 78 -17.63 -0.35 10.03
N GLY A 79 -16.67 -0.63 9.14
CA GLY A 79 -15.94 -1.90 9.10
C GLY A 79 -15.10 -2.15 10.36
N CYS A 80 -14.34 -1.15 10.80
CA CYS A 80 -13.57 -1.25 12.05
C CYS A 80 -14.47 -1.35 13.28
N GLU A 81 -15.57 -0.61 13.34
CA GLU A 81 -16.53 -0.67 14.46
C GLU A 81 -17.22 -2.03 14.54
N ALA A 82 -17.73 -2.55 13.42
CA ALA A 82 -18.31 -3.89 13.36
C ALA A 82 -17.29 -4.95 13.82
N ARG A 83 -16.04 -4.84 13.35
CA ARG A 83 -14.99 -5.78 13.77
C ARG A 83 -14.66 -5.65 15.26
N ARG A 84 -14.61 -4.44 15.81
CA ARG A 84 -14.41 -4.20 17.25
C ARG A 84 -15.50 -4.85 18.09
N LEU A 85 -16.74 -4.86 17.64
CA LEU A 85 -17.83 -5.60 18.32
C LEU A 85 -17.64 -7.12 18.30
N GLU A 86 -16.98 -7.66 17.27
CA GLU A 86 -16.72 -9.10 17.13
C GLU A 86 -15.54 -9.58 17.98
N ILE A 87 -14.46 -8.80 18.08
CA ILE A 87 -13.19 -9.24 18.69
C ILE A 87 -12.68 -8.38 19.85
N GLY A 88 -13.39 -7.30 20.20
CA GLY A 88 -12.93 -6.31 21.16
C GLY A 88 -11.87 -5.36 20.57
N GLU A 89 -11.17 -4.65 21.44
CA GLU A 89 -10.10 -3.73 21.05
C GLU A 89 -8.89 -4.48 20.48
N HIS A 90 -8.36 -4.00 19.36
CA HIS A 90 -7.21 -4.61 18.73
C HIS A 90 -6.37 -3.57 17.97
N ALA A 91 -5.05 -3.57 18.17
CA ALA A 91 -4.15 -2.57 17.58
C ALA A 91 -4.21 -2.49 16.04
N GLN A 92 -4.53 -3.61 15.36
CA GLN A 92 -4.74 -3.63 13.91
C GLN A 92 -5.90 -2.76 13.45
N LEU A 93 -6.98 -2.65 14.25
CA LEU A 93 -8.14 -1.85 13.89
C LEU A 93 -7.79 -0.37 13.85
N GLU A 94 -7.00 0.10 14.82
CA GLU A 94 -6.51 1.48 14.88
C GLU A 94 -5.50 1.79 13.76
N LYS A 95 -4.68 0.80 13.38
CA LYS A 95 -3.72 0.92 12.29
C LYS A 95 -4.32 0.64 10.91
N THR A 96 -5.63 0.37 10.79
CA THR A 96 -6.24 0.08 9.49
C THR A 96 -6.33 1.36 8.65
N ARG A 97 -5.70 1.33 7.47
CA ARG A 97 -5.66 2.44 6.52
C ARG A 97 -5.80 1.92 5.11
N LEU A 98 -6.40 2.73 4.24
CA LEU A 98 -6.57 2.45 2.82
C LEU A 98 -5.71 3.40 2.00
N LEU A 99 -5.33 2.94 0.82
CA LEU A 99 -4.69 3.71 -0.24
C LEU A 99 -5.42 3.39 -1.54
N TYR A 100 -5.71 4.41 -2.34
CA TYR A 100 -6.25 4.20 -3.67
C TYR A 100 -5.68 5.22 -4.65
N SER A 101 -5.50 4.78 -5.90
CA SER A 101 -5.22 5.67 -7.02
C SER A 101 -6.50 5.94 -7.79
N TYR A 102 -6.62 7.14 -8.36
CA TYR A 102 -7.71 7.50 -9.25
C TYR A 102 -7.23 8.49 -10.31
N THR A 103 -7.93 8.50 -11.45
CA THR A 103 -7.64 9.43 -12.55
C THR A 103 -8.37 10.76 -12.30
N THR A 104 -7.65 11.87 -12.42
CA THR A 104 -8.21 13.22 -12.43
C THR A 104 -8.16 13.79 -13.85
N GLY A 105 -8.75 14.98 -14.05
CA GLY A 105 -8.57 15.72 -15.30
C GLY A 105 -7.12 16.19 -15.55
N THR A 106 -6.25 16.15 -14.53
CA THR A 106 -4.87 16.65 -14.57
C THR A 106 -3.80 15.55 -14.48
N GLY A 107 -4.18 14.29 -14.29
CA GLY A 107 -3.24 13.18 -14.14
C GLY A 107 -3.78 12.05 -13.27
N ILE A 108 -2.88 11.38 -12.55
CA ILE A 108 -3.21 10.32 -11.59
C ILE A 108 -2.89 10.79 -10.19
N CYS A 109 -3.76 10.52 -9.22
CA CYS A 109 -3.56 10.91 -7.83
C CYS A 109 -3.72 9.72 -6.88
N LEU A 110 -2.83 9.61 -5.91
CA LEU A 110 -2.93 8.73 -4.75
C LEU A 110 -3.62 9.47 -3.59
N LYS A 111 -4.57 8.78 -2.97
CA LYS A 111 -5.21 9.22 -1.74
C LYS A 111 -5.16 8.15 -0.68
N THR A 112 -5.01 8.59 0.56
CA THR A 112 -5.06 7.75 1.75
C THR A 112 -6.37 7.98 2.49
N VAL A 113 -6.88 6.93 3.12
CA VAL A 113 -8.02 6.99 4.03
C VAL A 113 -7.59 6.34 5.33
N GLY A 114 -7.64 7.08 6.44
CA GLY A 114 -7.16 6.58 7.72
C GLY A 114 -7.64 7.40 8.90
N ARG A 115 -7.46 6.85 10.10
CA ARG A 115 -7.73 7.56 11.35
C ARG A 115 -6.63 8.61 11.60
N PHE A 116 -7.06 9.83 11.88
CA PHE A 116 -6.23 10.89 12.43
C PHE A 116 -6.96 11.46 13.64
N ALA A 117 -6.43 11.15 14.83
CA ALA A 117 -7.16 11.27 16.09
C ALA A 117 -8.52 10.55 16.00
N GLU A 118 -9.63 11.21 16.36
CA GLU A 118 -10.97 10.63 16.38
C GLU A 118 -11.66 10.58 14.99
N ASN A 119 -11.07 11.22 13.97
CA ASN A 119 -11.71 11.37 12.66
C ASN A 119 -11.07 10.46 11.61
N ILE A 120 -11.89 9.97 10.68
CA ILE A 120 -11.39 9.36 9.44
C ILE A 120 -11.24 10.46 8.40
N VAL A 121 -10.02 10.62 7.91
CA VAL A 121 -9.65 11.67 6.96
C VAL A 121 -9.23 11.07 5.63
N VAL A 122 -9.41 11.86 4.57
CA VAL A 122 -8.91 11.56 3.23
C VAL A 122 -7.84 12.57 2.88
N ASN A 123 -6.63 12.10 2.62
CA ASN A 123 -5.50 12.97 2.27
C ASN A 123 -4.98 12.59 0.89
N ALA A 124 -4.66 13.59 0.07
CA ALA A 124 -3.88 13.37 -1.16
C ALA A 124 -2.40 13.26 -0.79
N ILE A 125 -1.68 12.37 -1.48
CA ILE A 125 -0.21 12.32 -1.40
C ILE A 125 0.33 13.44 -2.30
N GLU A 126 1.29 14.21 -1.79
CA GLU A 126 1.87 15.32 -2.53
C GLU A 126 2.68 14.83 -3.74
N PRO A 127 2.67 15.56 -4.87
CA PRO A 127 3.53 15.25 -6.00
C PRO A 127 4.99 15.11 -5.61
N MET A 128 5.67 14.14 -6.21
CA MET A 128 7.08 13.84 -5.98
C MET A 128 7.39 13.46 -4.52
N THR A 129 6.45 12.81 -3.84
CA THR A 129 6.65 12.30 -2.47
C THR A 129 6.31 10.82 -2.35
N MET A 130 6.82 10.21 -1.28
CA MET A 130 6.48 8.86 -0.88
C MET A 130 5.77 8.83 0.47
N GLU A 131 4.80 7.93 0.61
CA GLU A 131 4.18 7.59 1.87
C GLU A 131 4.40 6.11 2.18
N LEU A 132 4.69 5.82 3.45
CA LEU A 132 4.94 4.48 3.94
C LEU A 132 3.78 4.01 4.81
N PHE A 133 3.34 2.78 4.57
CA PHE A 133 2.38 2.11 5.43
C PHE A 133 3.12 0.95 6.06
N VAL A 134 3.43 1.10 7.34
CA VAL A 134 4.18 0.11 8.13
C VAL A 134 3.39 -0.23 9.39
N PHE A 135 3.44 -1.49 9.80
CA PHE A 135 2.94 -1.88 11.12
C PHE A 135 3.98 -1.65 12.20
N ASN A 136 5.22 -2.12 11.96
CA ASN A 136 6.38 -1.84 12.78
C ASN A 136 6.98 -0.48 12.38
N GLU A 137 7.04 0.44 13.35
CA GLU A 137 7.46 1.82 13.12
C GLU A 137 8.98 1.99 13.07
N ASP A 138 9.76 0.97 13.46
CA ASP A 138 11.22 1.00 13.32
C ASP A 138 11.64 0.76 11.87
N ILE A 139 11.75 1.85 11.13
CA ILE A 139 12.24 1.88 9.74
C ILE A 139 13.76 2.11 9.64
N SER A 140 14.49 2.18 10.77
CA SER A 140 15.93 2.41 10.79
C SER A 140 16.72 1.49 9.83
N PRO A 141 16.36 0.20 9.66
CA PRO A 141 17.08 -0.72 8.77
C PRO A 141 17.05 -0.35 7.28
N ILE A 142 16.09 0.48 6.86
CA ILE A 142 15.87 0.88 5.45
C ILE A 142 15.90 2.39 5.23
N TYR A 143 16.25 3.16 6.26
CA TYR A 143 16.13 4.61 6.24
C TYR A 143 16.97 5.27 5.12
N GLN A 144 18.19 4.78 4.89
CA GLN A 144 19.07 5.30 3.84
C GLN A 144 18.54 4.99 2.44
N GLU A 145 18.02 3.78 2.22
CA GLU A 145 17.45 3.37 0.94
C GLU A 145 16.19 4.18 0.60
N LEU A 146 15.37 4.49 1.61
CA LEU A 146 14.20 5.35 1.45
C LEU A 146 14.59 6.78 1.05
N ILE A 147 15.61 7.36 1.68
CA ILE A 147 16.14 8.68 1.30
C ILE A 147 16.65 8.65 -0.14
N GLN A 148 17.43 7.64 -0.50
CA GLN A 148 17.96 7.51 -1.85
C GLN A 148 16.85 7.38 -2.88
N LEU A 149 15.80 6.60 -2.60
CA LEU A 149 14.64 6.48 -3.49
C LEU A 149 13.90 7.82 -3.62
N GLN A 150 13.65 8.52 -2.52
CA GLN A 150 13.01 9.84 -2.50
C GLN A 150 13.78 10.87 -3.35
N GLN A 151 15.11 10.87 -3.30
CA GLN A 151 15.94 11.79 -4.06
C GLN A 151 16.02 11.46 -5.56
N ASN A 152 15.67 10.24 -5.95
CA ASN A 152 15.81 9.73 -7.32
C ASN A 152 14.46 9.41 -7.98
N LEU A 153 13.34 9.94 -7.45
CA LEU A 153 12.03 9.83 -8.09
C LEU A 153 12.08 10.44 -9.51
N ARG A 154 11.50 9.73 -10.48
CA ARG A 154 11.47 10.15 -11.88
C ARG A 154 10.11 9.91 -12.52
N ASN A 155 9.61 10.94 -13.19
CA ASN A 155 8.46 10.83 -14.07
C ASN A 155 8.79 9.99 -15.31
N PRO A 156 7.81 9.31 -15.93
CA PRO A 156 7.99 8.55 -17.17
C PRO A 156 8.69 9.36 -18.27
N GLN A 157 8.34 10.64 -18.43
CA GLN A 157 8.89 11.52 -19.46
C GLN A 157 10.39 11.82 -19.29
N GLN A 158 10.96 11.60 -18.11
CA GLN A 158 12.38 11.79 -17.82
C GLN A 158 13.22 10.56 -18.18
N CYS A 159 12.58 9.46 -18.56
CA CYS A 159 13.22 8.18 -18.86
C CYS A 159 13.17 7.89 -20.36
N ARG A 160 14.09 7.06 -20.85
CA ARG A 160 14.21 6.76 -22.29
C ARG A 160 13.12 5.81 -22.79
N SER A 161 12.54 5.03 -21.88
CA SER A 161 11.51 4.04 -22.16
C SER A 161 10.72 3.69 -20.90
N THR A 162 9.57 3.04 -21.05
CA THR A 162 8.80 2.50 -19.92
C THR A 162 9.62 1.54 -19.07
N SER A 163 10.44 0.67 -19.68
CA SER A 163 11.31 -0.25 -18.94
C SER A 163 12.40 0.46 -18.13
N ASP A 164 12.98 1.52 -18.69
CA ASP A 164 13.97 2.38 -18.00
C ASP A 164 13.33 3.09 -16.78
N TRP A 165 12.12 3.61 -16.97
CA TRP A 165 11.33 4.18 -15.89
C TRP A 165 11.04 3.16 -14.79
N MET A 166 10.48 1.99 -15.14
CA MET A 166 10.18 0.94 -14.16
C MET A 166 11.42 0.48 -13.39
N ASN A 167 12.55 0.30 -14.08
CA ASN A 167 13.81 -0.12 -13.47
C ASN A 167 14.36 0.90 -12.45
N THR A 168 13.99 2.17 -12.58
CA THR A 168 14.29 3.20 -11.56
C THR A 168 13.70 2.83 -10.19
N TYR A 169 12.59 2.10 -10.17
CA TYR A 169 11.87 1.73 -8.95
C TYR A 169 12.12 0.28 -8.53
N ILE A 170 12.18 -0.65 -9.49
CA ILE A 170 12.32 -2.09 -9.19
C ILE A 170 13.57 -2.36 -8.34
N ALA A 171 14.74 -1.85 -8.73
CA ALA A 171 15.99 -2.17 -8.04
C ALA A 171 16.08 -1.58 -6.61
N PRO A 172 15.75 -0.29 -6.38
CA PRO A 172 15.68 0.26 -5.02
C PRO A 172 14.64 -0.44 -4.14
N LEU A 173 13.44 -0.68 -4.65
CA LEU A 173 12.37 -1.35 -3.89
C LEU A 173 12.76 -2.80 -3.54
N THR A 174 13.38 -3.53 -4.46
CA THR A 174 13.92 -4.88 -4.17
C THR A 174 14.88 -4.84 -2.97
N THR A 175 15.76 -3.84 -2.92
CA THR A 175 16.69 -3.67 -1.80
C THR A 175 15.95 -3.35 -0.50
N ILE A 176 14.97 -2.44 -0.55
CA ILE A 176 14.18 -2.02 0.62
C ILE A 176 13.41 -3.21 1.20
N PHE A 177 12.63 -3.93 0.39
CA PHE A 177 11.82 -5.07 0.85
C PHE A 177 12.69 -6.20 1.38
N LYS A 178 13.81 -6.51 0.71
CA LYS A 178 14.79 -7.48 1.20
C LYS A 178 15.34 -7.11 2.57
N LYS A 179 15.83 -5.88 2.74
CA LYS A 179 16.37 -5.42 4.03
C LYS A 179 15.31 -5.38 5.12
N PHE A 180 14.10 -4.88 4.81
CA PHE A 180 13.06 -4.75 5.83
C PHE A 180 12.56 -6.11 6.31
N SER A 181 12.38 -7.08 5.41
CA SER A 181 11.97 -8.45 5.78
C SER A 181 12.97 -9.20 6.67
N GLN A 182 14.25 -8.83 6.64
CA GLN A 182 15.28 -9.38 7.52
C GLN A 182 15.11 -8.88 8.96
N SER A 183 14.67 -7.64 9.13
CA SER A 183 14.41 -7.01 10.42
C SER A 183 12.99 -7.28 10.94
N ASP A 184 12.00 -7.34 10.05
CA ASP A 184 10.59 -7.60 10.36
C ASP A 184 10.10 -8.87 9.64
N LYS A 185 10.00 -9.97 10.40
CA LYS A 185 9.53 -11.28 9.90
C LYS A 185 8.07 -11.27 9.47
N THR A 186 7.32 -10.20 9.70
CA THR A 186 5.93 -10.09 9.27
C THR A 186 5.77 -9.46 7.89
N VAL A 187 6.87 -9.02 7.28
CA VAL A 187 6.95 -8.47 5.92
C VAL A 187 7.66 -9.46 4.99
N SER A 188 7.16 -9.64 3.77
CA SER A 188 7.86 -10.43 2.75
C SER A 188 8.94 -9.63 2.03
N ALA A 189 10.01 -10.33 1.60
CA ALA A 189 10.97 -9.79 0.64
C ALA A 189 10.41 -9.74 -0.79
N SER A 190 9.42 -10.59 -1.12
CA SER A 190 8.69 -10.54 -2.38
C SER A 190 7.52 -9.57 -2.28
N PHE A 191 7.20 -8.91 -3.38
CA PHE A 191 6.18 -7.87 -3.41
C PHE A 191 5.55 -7.71 -4.78
N ASP A 192 4.35 -7.13 -4.81
CA ASP A 192 3.70 -6.68 -6.02
C ASP A 192 4.02 -5.20 -6.26
N LEU A 193 4.36 -4.86 -7.49
CA LEU A 193 4.71 -3.52 -7.93
C LEU A 193 3.73 -3.06 -9.01
N TYR A 194 3.04 -1.97 -8.72
CA TYR A 194 2.06 -1.35 -9.60
C TYR A 194 2.58 -0.01 -10.13
N PHE A 195 2.39 0.21 -11.42
CA PHE A 195 2.64 1.47 -12.11
C PHE A 195 1.36 1.94 -12.79
N GLN A 196 1.08 3.24 -12.70
CA GLN A 196 -0.02 3.84 -13.45
C GLN A 196 0.35 5.20 -14.01
N THR A 197 0.07 5.37 -15.28
CA THR A 197 0.08 6.63 -16.03
C THR A 197 -1.35 6.94 -16.48
N PRO A 198 -1.62 8.08 -17.13
CA PRO A 198 -2.96 8.38 -17.65
C PRO A 198 -3.45 7.38 -18.71
N THR A 199 -2.54 6.64 -19.36
CA THR A 199 -2.86 5.77 -20.49
C THR A 199 -2.54 4.29 -20.24
N GLN A 200 -1.79 3.97 -19.19
CA GLN A 200 -1.30 2.62 -18.94
C GLN A 200 -1.37 2.26 -17.45
N GLN A 201 -1.67 0.99 -17.19
CA GLN A 201 -1.61 0.37 -15.88
C GLN A 201 -0.81 -0.93 -16.01
N LEU A 202 0.11 -1.17 -15.09
CA LEU A 202 0.94 -2.36 -15.08
C LEU A 202 1.09 -2.88 -13.64
N LEU A 203 0.92 -4.19 -13.47
CA LEU A 203 1.20 -4.89 -12.23
C LEU A 203 2.24 -5.96 -12.50
N GLN A 204 3.30 -5.98 -11.71
CA GLN A 204 4.39 -6.95 -11.80
C GLN A 204 4.66 -7.55 -10.41
N HIS A 205 4.81 -8.88 -10.35
CA HIS A 205 5.32 -9.55 -9.16
C HIS A 205 6.85 -9.56 -9.15
N VAL A 206 7.46 -9.29 -8.00
CA VAL A 206 8.90 -9.35 -7.79
C VAL A 206 9.20 -10.41 -6.73
N ASP A 207 9.84 -11.51 -7.15
CA ASP A 207 10.25 -12.61 -6.28
C ASP A 207 11.48 -12.24 -5.43
N ALA A 208 11.54 -12.80 -4.22
CA ALA A 208 12.70 -12.70 -3.36
C ALA A 208 13.85 -13.56 -3.93
N THR A 209 14.97 -12.93 -4.30
CA THR A 209 16.23 -13.59 -4.69
C THR A 209 17.31 -13.44 -3.63
#